data_AF-A0A812K0T0-F1
#
_entry.id   AF-A0A812K0T0-F1
#
_cell.length_a   1.000
_cell.length_b   1.000
_cell.length_c   1.000
_cell.angle_alpha   90.00
_cell.angle_beta   90.00
_cell.angle_gamma   90.00
#
_symmetry.space_group_name_H-M   'P 1'
#
loop_
_entity.id
_entity.type
_entity.pdbx_description
1 polymer ?
#
loop_
_entity_poly.entity_id
_entity_poly.type
_entity_poly.pdbx_seq_one_letter_code
_entity_poly.pdbx_strand_id
1 'polypeptide(L)'
;MTDQPTSSTRIGYPATTAARVLGPAVPAAVVAGRWPSRGSIGHPELCQRGCIKHAAGQCAAGAACDFCHFRHARDYKLERTDRQLLRRLSRFNLLRITLTLLERRIGARRAQAAAIFQ
;
A
#
# COMPACT_ATOMS: atom_id res chain seq x y z
N MET A 1 31.10 -14.18 35.13
CA MET A 1 31.05 -12.74 34.81
C MET A 1 31.86 -12.58 33.53
N THR A 2 31.25 -12.84 32.36
CA THR A 2 30.68 -11.81 31.43
C THR A 2 31.80 -10.87 30.95
N ASP A 3 32.20 -10.76 29.67
CA ASP A 3 31.45 -10.83 28.42
C ASP A 3 32.38 -11.11 27.22
N GLN A 4 31.87 -11.84 26.22
CA GLN A 4 32.38 -11.81 24.83
C GLN A 4 31.44 -10.89 24.02
N PRO A 5 31.97 -9.93 23.22
CA PRO A 5 31.13 -9.10 22.37
C PRO A 5 30.70 -9.87 21.12
N THR A 6 29.40 -10.15 21.00
CA THR A 6 28.79 -10.77 19.81
C THR A 6 28.75 -9.79 18.65
N SER A 7 29.28 -10.25 17.53
CA SER A 7 29.30 -9.65 16.21
C SER A 7 27.93 -9.14 15.75
N SER A 8 27.82 -7.83 15.50
CA SER A 8 26.69 -7.27 14.76
C SER A 8 26.96 -7.42 13.26
N THR A 9 26.58 -8.56 12.68
CA THR A 9 26.54 -8.74 11.22
C THR A 9 25.50 -7.77 10.65
N ARG A 10 25.97 -6.68 10.03
CA ARG A 10 25.13 -5.79 9.20
C ARG A 10 24.76 -6.56 7.93
N ILE A 11 23.54 -7.08 7.87
CA ILE A 11 22.98 -7.56 6.61
C ILE A 11 22.69 -6.33 5.75
N GLY A 12 23.61 -6.04 4.82
CA GLY A 12 23.39 -5.08 3.74
C GLY A 12 22.41 -5.68 2.73
N TYR A 13 21.27 -5.02 2.52
CA TYR A 13 20.44 -5.29 1.35
C TYR A 13 20.71 -4.22 0.30
N PRO A 14 20.97 -4.62 -0.96
CA PRO A 14 21.32 -3.69 -2.02
C PRO A 14 20.15 -2.75 -2.32
N ALA A 15 20.48 -1.47 -2.39
CA ALA A 15 19.62 -0.46 -2.97
C ALA A 15 19.58 -0.68 -4.48
N THR A 16 18.54 -1.34 -4.99
CA THR A 16 18.30 -1.38 -6.44
C THR A 16 16.81 -1.30 -6.78
N THR A 17 16.54 -0.22 -7.53
CA THR A 17 15.50 -0.05 -8.56
C THR A 17 14.04 -0.02 -8.11
N ALA A 18 13.62 1.19 -7.74
CA ALA A 18 12.30 1.71 -8.07
C ALA A 18 12.09 1.64 -9.59
N ALA A 19 11.67 0.49 -10.10
CA ALA A 19 11.28 0.32 -11.50
C ALA A 19 9.88 -0.30 -11.56
N ARG A 20 8.92 0.55 -11.95
CA ARG A 20 7.68 0.26 -12.67
C ARG A 20 7.17 -1.19 -12.62
N VAL A 21 6.03 -1.38 -11.96
CA VAL A 21 4.87 -2.04 -12.58
C VAL A 21 3.59 -1.33 -12.09
N LEU A 22 3.21 -0.26 -12.79
CA LEU A 22 1.89 0.35 -12.67
C LEU A 22 1.13 0.05 -13.97
N GLY A 23 0.17 -0.89 -13.88
CA GLY A 23 -0.92 -1.10 -14.83
C GLY A 23 -0.78 -2.27 -15.81
N PRO A 24 -1.88 -2.93 -16.25
CA PRO A 24 -3.17 -3.12 -15.58
C PRO A 24 -3.53 -4.61 -15.42
N ALA A 25 -4.33 -4.91 -14.41
CA ALA A 25 -5.35 -5.95 -14.50
C ALA A 25 -6.44 -5.56 -13.52
N VAL A 26 -7.28 -4.61 -13.96
CA VAL A 26 -8.66 -4.64 -13.50
C VAL A 26 -9.26 -5.79 -14.29
N PRO A 27 -9.39 -7.01 -13.73
CA PRO A 27 -10.14 -8.04 -14.45
C PRO A 27 -11.53 -7.48 -14.71
N ALA A 28 -12.13 -7.86 -15.83
CA ALA A 28 -13.47 -7.49 -16.30
C ALA A 28 -14.63 -7.75 -15.29
N ALA A 29 -14.32 -8.11 -14.04
CA ALA A 29 -15.24 -8.24 -12.91
C ALA A 29 -15.86 -6.91 -12.43
N VAL A 30 -15.41 -5.75 -12.94
CA VAL A 30 -16.10 -4.46 -12.69
C VAL A 30 -17.52 -4.46 -13.27
N VAL A 31 -17.88 -5.40 -14.15
CA VAL A 31 -19.17 -5.43 -14.84
C VAL A 31 -20.33 -6.01 -13.98
N ALA A 32 -20.12 -6.49 -12.76
CA ALA A 32 -21.20 -7.11 -11.99
C ALA A 32 -21.23 -6.79 -10.49
N GLY A 33 -20.89 -5.57 -10.05
CA GLY A 33 -21.22 -5.07 -8.70
C GLY A 33 -20.78 -5.91 -7.50
N ARG A 34 -19.95 -6.94 -7.70
CA ARG A 34 -19.61 -7.95 -6.70
C ARG A 34 -18.12 -7.89 -6.44
N TRP A 35 -17.78 -7.00 -5.52
CA TRP A 35 -16.43 -6.90 -4.97
C TRP A 35 -15.98 -8.28 -4.46
N PRO A 36 -14.73 -8.70 -4.71
CA PRO A 36 -14.26 -10.04 -4.34
C PRO A 36 -14.14 -10.25 -2.82
N SER A 37 -14.20 -9.16 -2.04
CA SER A 37 -14.30 -9.15 -0.59
C SER A 37 -14.88 -7.83 -0.07
N ARG A 38 -15.36 -7.79 1.18
CA ARG A 38 -15.76 -6.55 1.88
C ARG A 38 -14.64 -5.51 1.86
N GLY A 39 -13.40 -5.94 2.09
CA GLY A 39 -12.23 -5.08 2.04
C GLY A 39 -11.91 -4.52 0.65
N SER A 40 -12.51 -5.06 -0.41
CA SER A 40 -12.30 -4.59 -1.79
C SER A 40 -13.20 -3.41 -2.17
N ILE A 41 -14.20 -3.06 -1.36
CA ILE A 41 -15.05 -1.89 -1.58
C ILE A 41 -14.16 -0.64 -1.57
N GLY A 42 -14.21 0.15 -2.65
CA GLY A 42 -13.40 1.36 -2.82
C GLY A 42 -12.08 1.15 -3.58
N HIS A 43 -11.80 -0.05 -4.08
CA HIS A 43 -10.62 -0.29 -4.93
C HIS A 43 -10.75 0.56 -6.22
N PRO A 44 -9.65 1.16 -6.73
CA PRO A 44 -8.25 1.00 -6.31
C PRO A 44 -7.74 1.90 -5.17
N GLU A 45 -8.42 2.99 -4.82
CA GLU A 45 -7.81 4.03 -3.97
C GLU A 45 -8.20 3.97 -2.49
N LEU A 46 -9.43 3.52 -2.22
CA LEU A 46 -10.07 3.58 -0.90
C LEU A 46 -10.43 2.18 -0.37
N CYS A 47 -9.95 1.13 -1.02
CA CYS A 47 -10.06 -0.22 -0.47
C CYS A 47 -9.18 -0.37 0.77
N GLN A 48 -9.47 -1.42 1.53
CA GLN A 48 -8.59 -1.85 2.61
C GLN A 48 -7.26 -2.37 2.05
N ARG A 49 -6.26 -2.50 2.91
CA ARG A 49 -4.96 -3.09 2.52
C ARG A 49 -5.14 -4.47 1.86
N GLY A 50 -4.21 -4.83 1.00
CA GLY A 50 -4.20 -6.13 0.32
C GLY A 50 -4.18 -7.31 1.29
N CYS A 51 -4.98 -8.33 1.01
CA CYS A 51 -5.06 -9.53 1.81
C CYS A 51 -3.85 -10.45 1.57
N ILE A 52 -2.95 -10.53 2.55
CA ILE A 52 -1.75 -11.38 2.47
C ILE A 52 -2.09 -12.87 2.32
N LYS A 53 -3.19 -13.32 2.94
CA LYS A 53 -3.64 -14.72 2.84
C LYS A 53 -4.21 -15.01 1.46
N HIS A 54 -4.93 -14.06 0.86
CA HIS A 54 -5.47 -14.23 -0.50
C HIS A 54 -4.35 -14.23 -1.53
N ALA A 55 -3.36 -13.35 -1.37
CA ALA A 55 -2.17 -13.33 -2.22
C ALA A 55 -1.38 -14.65 -2.16
N ALA A 56 -1.44 -15.38 -1.05
CA ALA A 56 -0.86 -16.72 -0.88
C ALA A 56 -1.81 -17.87 -1.28
N GLY A 57 -3.03 -17.59 -1.72
CA GLY A 57 -4.04 -18.61 -2.06
C GLY A 57 -4.68 -19.30 -0.85
N GLN A 58 -4.54 -18.75 0.36
CA GLN A 58 -4.90 -19.38 1.64
C GLN A 58 -6.01 -18.62 2.39
N CYS A 59 -6.69 -17.65 1.75
CA CYS A 59 -7.77 -16.91 2.40
C CYS A 59 -9.06 -17.74 2.45
N ALA A 60 -9.44 -18.22 3.64
CA ALA A 60 -10.70 -18.94 3.87
C ALA A 60 -11.93 -18.02 3.98
N ALA A 61 -11.74 -16.71 4.22
CA ALA A 61 -12.85 -15.79 4.46
C ALA A 61 -13.64 -15.38 3.20
N GLY A 62 -13.07 -15.60 2.00
CA GLY A 62 -13.73 -15.31 0.73
C GLY A 62 -14.31 -13.89 0.67
N ALA A 63 -15.58 -13.77 0.28
CA ALA A 63 -16.27 -12.49 0.15
C ALA A 63 -16.43 -11.73 1.48
N ALA A 64 -16.38 -12.42 2.63
CA ALA A 64 -16.51 -11.80 3.95
C ALA A 64 -15.19 -11.21 4.46
N CYS A 65 -14.06 -11.38 3.74
CA CYS A 65 -12.77 -10.85 4.17
C CYS A 65 -12.76 -9.32 4.24
N ASP A 66 -12.26 -8.76 5.34
CA ASP A 66 -12.11 -7.31 5.53
C ASP A 66 -10.87 -6.74 4.81
N PHE A 67 -10.07 -7.58 4.15
CA PHE A 67 -8.91 -7.15 3.35
C PHE A 67 -9.21 -7.25 1.86
N CYS A 68 -8.57 -6.39 1.07
CA CYS A 68 -8.81 -6.33 -0.36
C CYS A 68 -8.21 -7.55 -1.08
N HIS A 69 -8.96 -8.13 -2.01
CA HIS A 69 -8.56 -9.32 -2.77
C HIS A 69 -8.00 -8.98 -4.16
N PHE A 70 -8.00 -7.70 -4.58
CA PHE A 70 -7.25 -7.30 -5.76
C PHE A 70 -5.73 -7.35 -5.52
N ARG A 71 -4.94 -7.33 -6.59
CA ARG A 71 -3.48 -7.30 -6.50
C ARG A 71 -3.01 -5.95 -5.97
N HIS A 72 -2.28 -5.95 -4.87
CA HIS A 72 -1.68 -4.75 -4.29
C HIS A 72 -0.16 -4.86 -4.35
N ALA A 73 0.50 -3.71 -4.55
CA ALA A 73 1.91 -3.59 -4.19
C ALA A 73 2.03 -3.74 -2.67
N ARG A 74 3.20 -4.19 -2.18
CA ARG A 74 3.44 -4.21 -0.73
C ARG A 74 3.33 -2.78 -0.20
N ASP A 75 2.54 -2.61 0.85
CA ASP A 75 2.47 -1.34 1.56
C ASP A 75 3.87 -0.96 2.05
N TYR A 76 4.28 0.28 1.77
CA TYR A 76 5.52 0.81 2.31
C TYR A 76 5.34 0.97 3.82
N LYS A 77 5.99 0.10 4.60
CA LYS A 77 5.99 0.19 6.06
C LYS A 77 6.98 1.26 6.46
N LEU A 78 6.48 2.37 6.98
CA LEU A 78 7.32 3.39 7.63
C LEU A 78 8.16 2.73 8.72
N GLU A 79 9.44 3.05 8.81
CA GLU A 79 10.31 2.51 9.84
C GLU A 79 9.97 3.08 11.23
N ARG A 80 10.49 2.47 12.29
CA ARG A 80 10.22 2.96 13.66
C ARG A 80 10.60 4.42 13.82
N THR A 81 11.75 4.83 13.27
CA THR A 81 12.27 6.19 13.31
C THR A 81 11.32 7.16 12.58
N ASP A 82 10.86 6.79 11.39
CA ASP A 82 9.91 7.62 10.61
C ASP A 82 8.59 7.82 11.37
N ARG A 83 8.08 6.75 11.98
CA ARG A 83 6.86 6.83 12.80
C ARG A 83 7.06 7.73 14.03
N GLN A 84 8.23 7.71 14.65
CA GLN A 84 8.55 8.61 15.77
C GLN A 84 8.66 10.05 15.31
N LEU A 85 9.28 10.31 14.15
CA LEU A 85 9.35 11.65 13.57
C LEU A 85 7.95 12.20 13.29
N LEU A 86 7.08 11.42 12.64
CA LEU A 86 5.70 11.82 12.37
C LEU A 86 4.90 12.12 13.65
N ARG A 87 5.12 11.34 14.72
CA ARG A 87 4.47 11.58 16.03
C ARG A 87 4.92 12.87 16.71
N ARG A 88 6.12 13.36 16.42
CA ARG A 88 6.66 14.62 16.96
C ARG A 88 6.21 15.85 16.18
N LEU A 89 5.66 15.68 14.98
CA LEU A 89 5.14 16.80 14.22
C LEU A 89 3.91 17.40 14.90
N SER A 90 3.80 18.72 14.88
CA SER A 90 2.54 19.39 15.22
C SER A 90 1.43 18.92 14.28
N ARG A 91 0.18 18.92 14.77
CA ARG A 91 -1.00 18.56 13.96
C ARG A 91 -1.06 19.36 12.66
N PHE A 92 -0.72 20.65 12.71
CA PHE A 92 -0.65 21.51 11.53
C PHE A 92 0.34 21.01 10.48
N ASN A 93 1.57 20.65 10.90
CA ASN A 93 2.59 20.14 9.98
C ASN A 93 2.20 18.78 9.40
N LEU A 94 1.60 17.90 10.21
CA LEU A 94 1.11 16.61 9.74
C LEU A 94 0.03 16.80 8.66
N LEU A 95 -0.97 17.64 8.94
CA LEU A 95 -2.03 17.95 7.97
C LEU A 95 -1.48 18.53 6.68
N ARG A 96 -0.58 19.51 6.76
CA ARG A 96 0.05 20.14 5.58
C ARG A 96 0.73 19.10 4.68
N ILE A 97 1.51 18.19 5.28
CA ILE A 97 2.18 17.11 4.55
C ILE A 97 1.14 16.15 3.94
N THR A 98 0.17 15.68 4.74
CA THR A 98 -0.86 14.74 4.27
C THR A 98 -1.68 15.32 3.12
N LEU A 99 -2.13 16.57 3.23
CA LEU A 99 -2.89 17.26 2.18
C LEU A 99 -2.10 17.37 0.89
N THR A 100 -0.83 17.80 0.96
CA THR A 100 0.04 17.91 -0.22
C THR A 100 0.19 16.56 -0.94
N LEU A 101 0.31 15.46 -0.19
CA LEU A 101 0.41 14.12 -0.76
C LEU A 101 -0.90 13.65 -1.39
N LEU A 102 -2.04 13.96 -0.76
CA LEU A 102 -3.36 13.66 -1.31
C LEU A 102 -3.62 14.41 -2.61
N GLU A 103 -3.33 15.71 -2.66
CA GLU A 103 -3.47 16.54 -3.86
C GLU A 103 -2.64 15.99 -5.02
N ARG A 104 -1.36 15.65 -4.76
CA ARG A 104 -0.49 15.03 -5.76
C ARG A 104 -1.05 13.71 -6.28
N ARG A 105 -1.57 12.86 -5.38
CA ARG A 105 -2.14 11.56 -5.76
C ARG A 105 -3.43 11.73 -6.58
N ILE A 106 -4.30 12.67 -6.20
CA ILE A 106 -5.52 13.01 -6.95
C ILE A 106 -5.15 13.54 -8.35
N GLY A 107 -4.17 14.46 -8.44
CA GLY A 107 -3.71 15.01 -9.72
C GLY A 107 -3.16 13.93 -10.65
N ALA A 108 -2.28 13.06 -10.15
CA ALA A 108 -1.73 11.95 -10.93
C ALA A 108 -2.82 10.99 -11.43
N ARG A 109 -3.85 10.74 -10.63
CA ARG A 109 -4.99 9.87 -11.02
C ARG A 109 -5.91 10.54 -12.03
N ARG A 110 -6.20 11.84 -11.90
CA ARG A 110 -6.95 12.60 -12.91
C ARG A 110 -6.26 12.56 -14.27
N ALA A 111 -4.93 12.71 -14.29
CA ALA A 111 -4.14 12.59 -15.52
C ALA A 111 -4.20 11.18 -16.12
N GLN A 112 -4.10 10.13 -15.29
CA GLN A 112 -4.23 8.73 -15.75
C GLN A 112 -5.63 8.42 -16.30
N ALA A 113 -6.69 8.92 -15.66
CA ALA A 113 -8.06 8.73 -16.15
C ALA A 113 -8.29 9.44 -17.49
N ALA A 114 -7.77 10.66 -17.67
CA ALA A 114 -7.85 11.39 -18.93
C ALA A 114 -7.14 10.65 -20.08
N ALA A 115 -6.04 9.95 -19.80
CA ALA A 115 -5.28 9.18 -20.79
C ALA A 115 -5.96 7.87 -21.22
N ILE A 116 -6.99 7.39 -20.52
CA ILE A 116 -7.71 6.15 -20.86
C ILE A 116 -8.87 6.40 -21.85
N PHE A 117 -9.34 7.65 -21.98
CA PHE A 117 -10.48 8.03 -22.82
C PHE A 117 -10.10 8.86 -24.06
N GLN A 118 -8.83 8.80 -24.50
CA GLN A 118 -8.33 9.38 -25.76
C GLN A 118 -7.88 8.26 -26.68
#